data_AF-A0A1S8A803-F1
#
_entry.id   AF-A0A1S8A803-F1
#
_cell.length_a   1.000
_cell.length_b   1.000
_cell.length_c   1.000
_cell.angle_alpha   90.00
_cell.angle_beta   90.00
_cell.angle_gamma   90.00
#
_symmetry.space_group_name_H-M   'P 1'
#
loop_
_entity.id
_entity.type
_entity.pdbx_description
1 polymer ?
#
loop_
_entity_poly.entity_id
_entity_poly.type
_entity_poly.pdbx_seq_one_letter_code
_entity_poly.pdbx_strand_id
1 'polypeptide(L)'
;MRLLNDYYKPYGGKTRIYGAVINVVLSLGYHIQYCEHGDAHAGFNDVKIKACVNNVRAMLDELMTRDQDTLGLQALLGLVILYQTQPDQTASSVLMSAAMRLAHSLRLESKTVLSELPPQEARQRNNIFWVCYMLDKDISLRTITPSLQLDSDIDMDLPSPANDDHGSVLYSADGLSQFHLFRAKVQLAHLEGRIYDTLFSNRSRKLSHEARQEAIAQIDGLLDRWAKSIPTAFQLKNISGNLLKGPLVHMTVLYQTYIMCFTMTHGLYAHNSPWLKALGGLGSDLLRTFNPQHDACMDGGTSSTPVVWEKCVSTSRDILNIFSYQ
;
A
#
# COMPACT_ATOMS: atom_id res chain seq x y z
N MET A 1 13.39 -11.46 19.54
CA MET A 1 13.50 -11.83 20.97
C MET A 1 14.60 -11.09 21.74
N ARG A 2 15.78 -10.78 21.17
CA ARG A 2 16.86 -10.05 21.89
C ARG A 2 16.40 -8.73 22.52
N LEU A 3 15.72 -7.87 21.76
CA LEU A 3 15.23 -6.56 22.23
C LEU A 3 14.25 -6.66 23.41
N LEU A 4 13.32 -7.62 23.37
CA LEU A 4 12.41 -7.91 24.49
C LEU A 4 13.17 -8.38 25.73
N ASN A 5 14.11 -9.32 25.55
CA ASN A 5 14.93 -9.84 26.63
C ASN A 5 15.79 -8.74 27.26
N ASP A 6 16.35 -7.84 26.44
CA ASP A 6 17.17 -6.73 26.92
C ASP A 6 16.34 -5.68 27.65
N TYR A 7 15.11 -5.40 27.20
CA TYR A 7 14.21 -4.46 27.86
C TYR A 7 13.67 -4.96 29.22
N TYR A 8 13.43 -6.27 29.35
CA TYR A 8 12.91 -6.89 30.59
C TYR A 8 14.00 -7.41 31.53
N LYS A 9 15.30 -7.15 31.26
CA LYS A 9 16.39 -7.49 32.18
C LYS A 9 16.26 -6.68 33.49
N PRO A 10 16.31 -7.33 34.67
CA PRO A 10 16.06 -6.66 35.96
C PRO A 10 17.13 -5.62 36.37
N TYR A 11 18.34 -5.69 35.79
CA TYR A 11 19.47 -4.83 36.16
C TYR A 11 20.08 -4.04 34.98
N GLY A 12 19.44 -4.05 33.80
CA GLY A 12 19.87 -3.26 32.65
C GLY A 12 19.17 -1.90 32.62
N GLY A 13 19.90 -0.83 32.30
CA GLY A 13 19.26 0.45 31.99
C GLY A 13 18.27 0.26 30.84
N LYS A 14 16.97 0.52 31.08
CA LYS A 14 15.93 0.39 30.05
C LYS A 14 16.12 1.48 29.02
N THR A 15 16.67 1.13 27.85
CA THR A 15 16.80 2.08 26.75
C THR A 15 15.39 2.48 26.28
N ARG A 16 15.03 3.75 26.44
CA ARG A 16 13.69 4.29 26.12
C ARG A 16 13.22 3.91 24.71
N ILE A 17 14.14 3.92 23.74
CA ILE A 17 13.90 3.53 22.34
C ILE A 17 13.32 2.12 22.20
N TYR A 18 13.77 1.15 23.00
CA TYR A 18 13.24 -0.22 22.96
C TYR A 18 11.79 -0.26 23.42
N GLY A 19 11.46 0.55 24.43
CA GLY A 19 10.07 0.77 24.85
C GLY A 19 9.22 1.31 23.70
N ALA A 20 9.72 2.31 22.95
CA ALA A 20 9.00 2.88 21.81
C ALA A 20 8.69 1.81 20.75
N VAL A 21 9.73 1.09 20.30
CA VAL A 21 9.60 0.04 19.28
C VAL A 21 8.66 -1.08 19.75
N ILE A 22 8.75 -1.51 21.00
CA ILE A 22 7.84 -2.52 21.57
C ILE A 22 6.39 -2.02 21.56
N ASN A 23 6.14 -0.77 21.96
CA ASN A 23 4.78 -0.21 21.95
C ASN A 23 4.21 -0.13 20.52
N VAL A 24 5.03 0.24 19.52
CA VAL A 24 4.60 0.20 18.11
C VAL A 24 4.21 -1.21 17.68
N VAL A 25 5.04 -2.21 17.98
CA VAL A 25 4.76 -3.62 17.64
C VAL A 25 3.50 -4.13 18.35
N LEU A 26 3.30 -3.78 19.63
CA LEU A 26 2.09 -4.12 20.37
C LEU A 26 0.85 -3.47 19.76
N SER A 27 0.91 -2.17 19.41
CA SER A 27 -0.19 -1.48 18.74
C SER A 27 -0.58 -2.17 17.42
N LEU A 28 0.40 -2.52 16.58
CA LEU A 28 0.16 -3.23 15.32
C LEU A 28 -0.44 -4.62 15.57
N GLY A 29 0.09 -5.36 16.57
CA GLY A 29 -0.41 -6.68 16.94
C GLY A 29 -1.87 -6.66 17.41
N TYR A 30 -2.21 -5.73 18.31
CA TYR A 30 -3.60 -5.53 18.72
C TYR A 30 -4.48 -5.16 17.54
N HIS A 31 -4.03 -4.27 16.65
CA HIS A 31 -4.81 -3.85 15.49
C HIS A 31 -5.14 -5.02 14.56
N ILE A 32 -4.16 -5.88 14.25
CA ILE A 32 -4.37 -7.08 13.44
C ILE A 32 -5.38 -8.02 14.10
N GLN A 33 -5.26 -8.24 15.41
CA GLN A 33 -6.19 -9.11 16.15
C GLN A 33 -7.63 -8.59 16.06
N TYR A 34 -7.87 -7.28 16.14
CA TYR A 34 -9.23 -6.73 15.98
C TYR A 34 -9.78 -6.92 14.58
N CYS A 35 -8.94 -6.75 13.55
CA CYS A 35 -9.35 -7.01 12.17
C CYS A 35 -9.79 -8.48 11.97
N GLU A 36 -9.12 -9.44 12.61
CA GLU A 36 -9.51 -10.86 12.56
C GLU A 36 -10.84 -11.15 13.27
N HIS A 37 -11.20 -10.37 14.30
CA HIS A 37 -12.44 -10.57 15.07
C HIS A 37 -13.63 -9.77 14.50
N GLY A 38 -13.47 -9.10 13.35
CA GLY A 38 -14.55 -8.41 12.64
C GLY A 38 -14.93 -7.04 13.21
N ASP A 39 -14.17 -6.50 14.17
CA ASP A 39 -14.44 -5.17 14.75
C ASP A 39 -13.54 -4.09 14.13
N ALA A 40 -13.90 -3.68 12.90
CA ALA A 40 -13.18 -2.64 12.18
C ALA A 40 -13.23 -1.25 12.87
N HIS A 41 -14.17 -1.04 13.80
CA HIS A 41 -14.37 0.25 14.47
C HIS A 41 -13.65 0.34 15.83
N ALA A 42 -13.31 -0.78 16.47
CA ALA A 42 -12.50 -0.80 17.69
C ALA A 42 -11.01 -0.46 17.47
N GLY A 43 -10.52 -0.45 16.22
CA GLY A 43 -9.10 -0.35 15.87
C GLY A 43 -8.30 0.72 16.62
N PHE A 44 -8.49 2.01 16.32
CA PHE A 44 -7.74 3.09 17.01
C PHE A 44 -8.38 3.53 18.33
N ASN A 45 -9.63 3.12 18.57
CA ASN A 45 -10.38 3.56 19.75
C ASN A 45 -10.11 2.72 20.99
N ASP A 46 -9.53 1.53 20.82
CA ASP A 46 -9.13 0.64 21.88
C ASP A 46 -8.12 1.29 22.85
N VAL A 47 -8.32 1.03 24.13
CA VAL A 47 -7.54 1.62 25.22
C VAL A 47 -6.08 1.14 25.17
N LYS A 48 -5.82 -0.10 24.77
CA LYS A 48 -4.45 -0.66 24.69
C LYS A 48 -3.70 -0.05 23.52
N ILE A 49 -4.33 0.08 22.36
CA ILE A 49 -3.72 0.72 21.18
C ILE A 49 -3.43 2.19 21.47
N LYS A 50 -4.39 2.93 22.05
CA LYS A 50 -4.19 4.32 22.47
C LYS A 50 -3.04 4.48 23.47
N ALA A 51 -2.98 3.62 24.49
CA ALA A 51 -1.92 3.66 25.49
C ALA A 51 -0.54 3.46 24.85
N CYS A 52 -0.42 2.44 23.98
CA CYS A 52 0.82 2.16 23.26
C CYS A 52 1.22 3.34 22.36
N VAL A 53 0.29 3.88 21.56
CA VAL A 53 0.55 5.04 20.70
C VAL A 53 0.96 6.27 21.52
N ASN A 54 0.31 6.53 22.66
CA ASN A 54 0.65 7.66 23.53
C ASN A 54 2.07 7.53 24.11
N ASN A 55 2.49 6.32 24.47
CA ASN A 55 3.87 6.06 24.91
C ASN A 55 4.89 6.39 23.81
N VAL A 56 4.59 6.03 22.56
CA VAL A 56 5.48 6.33 21.41
C VAL A 56 5.45 7.82 21.09
N ARG A 57 4.26 8.47 21.14
CA ARG A 57 4.10 9.91 20.92
C ARG A 57 4.96 10.75 21.87
N ALA A 58 5.07 10.34 23.13
CA ALA A 58 5.91 11.00 24.13
C ALA A 58 7.42 10.96 23.80
N MET A 59 7.83 10.18 22.79
CA MET A 59 9.22 10.03 22.34
C MET A 59 9.43 10.49 20.90
N LEU A 60 8.45 11.11 20.23
CA LEU A 60 8.56 11.44 18.80
C LEU A 60 9.79 12.28 18.47
N ASP A 61 10.11 13.29 19.27
CA ASP A 61 11.28 14.14 19.02
C ASP A 61 12.59 13.34 19.05
N GLU A 62 12.73 12.42 20.01
CA GLU A 62 13.87 11.50 20.10
C GLU A 62 13.91 10.54 18.90
N LEU A 63 12.76 10.02 18.47
CA LEU A 63 12.67 9.12 17.31
C LEU A 63 13.06 9.82 16.01
N MET A 64 12.61 11.07 15.82
CA MET A 64 12.83 11.84 14.59
C MET A 64 14.27 12.35 14.44
N THR A 65 14.99 12.50 15.56
CA THR A 65 16.37 13.01 15.57
C THR A 65 17.43 11.92 15.70
N ARG A 66 17.02 10.64 15.81
CA ARG A 66 17.93 9.51 16.00
C ARG A 66 18.50 9.00 14.67
N ASP A 67 19.66 9.51 14.30
CA ASP A 67 20.41 9.18 13.08
C ASP A 67 21.51 8.11 13.25
N GLN A 68 21.65 7.55 14.46
CA GLN A 68 22.71 6.59 14.79
C GLN A 68 22.38 5.14 14.42
N ASP A 69 21.09 4.82 14.29
CA ASP A 69 20.61 3.50 13.89
C ASP A 69 19.23 3.59 13.21
N THR A 70 18.66 2.45 12.85
CA THR A 70 17.37 2.40 12.16
C THR A 70 16.17 2.31 13.10
N LEU A 71 16.34 2.31 14.43
CA LEU A 71 15.23 2.05 15.37
C LEU A 71 14.22 3.21 15.38
N GLY A 72 14.72 4.45 15.34
CA GLY A 72 13.87 5.64 15.23
C GLY A 72 13.01 5.58 13.98
N LEU A 73 13.63 5.29 12.83
CA LEU A 73 12.96 5.13 11.56
C LEU A 73 11.94 3.97 11.56
N GLN A 74 12.29 2.81 12.10
CA GLN A 74 11.37 1.66 12.19
C GLN A 74 10.15 1.97 13.05
N ALA A 75 10.33 2.68 14.18
CA ALA A 75 9.21 3.11 15.01
C ALA A 75 8.30 4.10 14.29
N LEU A 76 8.87 5.08 13.57
CA LEU A 76 8.10 6.02 12.75
C LEU A 76 7.32 5.32 11.64
N LEU A 77 7.96 4.41 10.90
CA LEU A 77 7.29 3.63 9.84
C LEU A 77 6.15 2.76 10.40
N GLY A 78 6.34 2.15 11.58
CA GLY A 78 5.27 1.40 12.22
C GLY A 78 4.09 2.29 12.66
N LEU A 79 4.35 3.52 13.10
CA LEU A 79 3.28 4.50 13.32
C LEU A 79 2.60 4.89 12.00
N VAL A 80 3.35 5.14 10.92
CA VAL A 80 2.77 5.44 9.59
C VAL A 80 1.79 4.34 9.17
N ILE A 81 2.22 3.07 9.23
CA ILE A 81 1.37 1.91 8.90
C ILE A 81 0.11 1.90 9.77
N LEU A 82 0.24 2.17 11.06
CA LEU A 82 -0.90 2.23 11.97
C LEU A 82 -1.88 3.33 11.55
N TYR A 83 -1.42 4.58 11.38
CA TYR A 83 -2.27 5.72 11.00
C TYR A 83 -2.87 5.62 9.60
N GLN A 84 -2.24 4.90 8.67
CA GLN A 84 -2.81 4.68 7.32
C GLN A 84 -4.17 3.98 7.36
N THR A 85 -4.49 3.26 8.44
CA THR A 85 -5.78 2.60 8.64
C THR A 85 -6.91 3.57 9.00
N GLN A 86 -6.59 4.83 9.30
CA GLN A 86 -7.58 5.86 9.63
C GLN A 86 -8.09 6.58 8.38
N PRO A 87 -9.36 7.05 8.37
CA PRO A 87 -9.87 7.85 7.25
C PRO A 87 -9.07 9.14 7.01
N ASP A 88 -8.60 9.78 8.10
CA ASP A 88 -7.73 10.95 8.02
C ASP A 88 -6.26 10.55 7.86
N GLN A 89 -5.69 10.90 6.70
CA GLN A 89 -4.30 10.61 6.33
C GLN A 89 -3.31 11.72 6.72
N THR A 90 -3.75 12.74 7.46
CA THR A 90 -2.88 13.86 7.86
C THR A 90 -1.72 13.37 8.74
N ALA A 91 -2.02 12.57 9.76
CA ALA A 91 -1.00 12.06 10.68
C ALA A 91 0.01 11.13 10.00
N SER A 92 -0.45 10.22 9.13
CA SER A 92 0.43 9.33 8.35
C SER A 92 1.34 10.14 7.42
N SER A 93 0.82 11.17 6.75
CA SER A 93 1.61 12.04 5.85
C SER A 93 2.71 12.82 6.58
N VAL A 94 2.41 13.39 7.76
CA VAL A 94 3.40 14.12 8.57
C VAL A 94 4.49 13.18 9.08
N LEU A 95 4.11 12.02 9.61
CA LEU A 95 5.07 11.03 10.10
C LEU A 95 5.91 10.46 8.96
N MET A 96 5.32 10.25 7.77
CA MET A 96 6.05 9.82 6.58
C MET A 96 7.09 10.87 6.17
N SER A 97 6.76 12.16 6.27
CA SER A 97 7.70 13.25 6.01
C SER A 97 8.91 13.27 6.95
N ALA A 98 8.71 12.88 8.22
CA ALA A 98 9.81 12.74 9.17
C ALA A 98 10.62 11.46 8.92
N ALA A 99 9.94 10.34 8.66
CA ALA A 99 10.57 9.06 8.36
C ALA A 99 11.45 9.13 7.09
N MET A 100 10.97 9.75 6.02
CA MET A 100 11.77 9.89 4.79
C MET A 100 13.01 10.76 5.00
N ARG A 101 12.88 11.89 5.71
CA ARG A 101 14.04 12.71 6.09
C ARG A 101 15.06 11.93 6.91
N LEU A 102 14.61 11.10 7.84
CA LEU A 102 15.51 10.26 8.62
C LEU A 102 16.16 9.16 7.77
N ALA A 103 15.45 8.58 6.81
CA ALA A 103 16.01 7.65 5.84
C ALA A 103 17.12 8.29 4.99
N HIS A 104 16.94 9.54 4.55
CA HIS A 104 17.99 10.32 3.86
C HIS A 104 19.18 10.64 4.76
N SER A 105 18.93 11.03 6.02
CA SER A 105 20.00 11.26 7.00
C SER A 105 20.86 10.00 7.21
N LEU A 106 20.24 8.83 7.15
CA LEU A 106 20.88 7.52 7.24
C LEU A 106 21.46 7.04 5.89
N ARG A 107 21.27 7.80 4.80
CA ARG A 107 21.71 7.53 3.42
C ARG A 107 21.27 6.16 2.90
N LEU A 108 20.04 5.75 3.23
CA LEU A 108 19.53 4.42 2.89
C LEU A 108 19.29 4.23 1.38
N GLU A 109 19.20 5.32 0.62
CA GLU A 109 19.05 5.37 -0.84
C GLU A 109 20.37 5.11 -1.60
N SER A 110 21.51 5.00 -0.91
CA SER A 110 22.83 4.87 -1.51
C SER A 110 23.37 3.44 -1.42
N LYS A 111 23.50 2.77 -2.57
CA LYS A 111 24.11 1.44 -2.67
C LYS A 111 25.59 1.42 -2.26
N THR A 112 26.29 2.53 -2.47
CA THR A 112 27.69 2.69 -2.03
C THR A 112 27.81 2.63 -0.51
N VAL A 113 26.92 3.29 0.24
CA VAL A 113 26.95 3.22 1.71
C VAL A 113 26.61 1.81 2.19
N LEU A 114 25.65 1.14 1.53
CA LEU A 114 25.27 -0.22 1.91
C LEU A 114 26.36 -1.26 1.67
N SER A 115 27.22 -1.09 0.65
CA SER A 115 28.30 -2.04 0.37
C SER A 115 29.43 -2.01 1.41
N GLU A 116 29.53 -0.93 2.17
CA GLU A 116 30.48 -0.76 3.27
C GLU A 116 30.01 -1.40 4.58
N LEU A 117 28.72 -1.75 4.67
CA LEU A 117 28.11 -2.30 5.87
C LEU A 117 28.18 -3.83 5.92
N PRO A 118 28.14 -4.43 7.13
CA PRO A 118 27.99 -5.88 7.27
C PRO A 118 26.76 -6.39 6.49
N PRO A 119 26.83 -7.56 5.82
CA PRO A 119 25.77 -8.02 4.92
C PRO A 119 24.36 -8.05 5.55
N GLN A 120 24.27 -8.43 6.82
CA GLN A 120 22.99 -8.45 7.54
C GLN A 120 22.41 -7.06 7.75
N GLU A 121 23.25 -6.09 8.13
CA GLU A 121 22.83 -4.70 8.33
C GLU A 121 22.48 -4.03 7.01
N ALA A 122 23.29 -4.25 5.98
CA ALA A 122 23.04 -3.76 4.63
C ALA A 122 21.66 -4.23 4.11
N ARG A 123 21.34 -5.52 4.29
CA ARG A 123 20.01 -6.08 3.94
C ARG A 123 18.88 -5.44 4.74
N GLN A 124 19.05 -5.29 6.05
CA GLN A 124 18.02 -4.66 6.89
C GLN A 124 17.74 -3.22 6.44
N ARG A 125 18.78 -2.43 6.20
CA ARG A 125 18.68 -1.04 5.73
C ARG A 125 18.04 -0.94 4.33
N ASN A 126 18.42 -1.84 3.42
CA ASN A 126 17.80 -1.96 2.10
C ASN A 126 16.28 -2.23 2.20
N ASN A 127 15.88 -3.20 3.03
CA ASN A 127 14.46 -3.50 3.23
C ASN A 127 13.69 -2.32 3.85
N ILE A 128 14.29 -1.62 4.82
CA ILE A 128 13.68 -0.44 5.44
C ILE A 128 13.50 0.69 4.42
N PHE A 129 14.50 0.93 3.55
CA PHE A 129 14.40 1.90 2.46
C PHE A 129 13.21 1.58 1.55
N TRP A 130 13.09 0.34 1.06
CA TRP A 130 11.98 -0.03 0.19
C TRP A 130 10.62 0.03 0.88
N VAL A 131 10.53 -0.25 2.18
CA VAL A 131 9.30 0.00 2.96
C VAL A 131 8.97 1.49 3.00
N CYS A 132 9.96 2.35 3.25
CA CYS A 132 9.81 3.80 3.22
C CYS A 132 9.32 4.30 1.86
N TYR A 133 9.93 3.80 0.77
CA TYR A 133 9.56 4.11 -0.61
C TYR A 133 8.13 3.70 -0.92
N MET A 134 7.74 2.46 -0.59
CA MET A 134 6.38 1.98 -0.84
C MET A 134 5.35 2.84 -0.12
N LEU A 135 5.55 3.13 1.17
CA LEU A 135 4.61 3.95 1.95
C LEU A 135 4.52 5.39 1.43
N ASP A 136 5.64 5.98 0.99
CA ASP A 136 5.67 7.31 0.38
C ASP A 136 4.82 7.37 -0.89
N LYS A 137 5.06 6.48 -1.87
CA LYS A 137 4.30 6.49 -3.14
C LYS A 137 2.81 6.23 -2.94
N ASP A 138 2.49 5.29 -2.05
CA ASP A 138 1.15 4.84 -1.70
C ASP A 138 0.35 5.95 -0.98
N ILE A 139 0.96 6.68 -0.03
CA ILE A 139 0.36 7.86 0.59
C ILE A 139 0.17 8.96 -0.43
N SER A 140 1.23 9.32 -1.17
CA SER A 140 1.23 10.42 -2.13
C SER A 140 0.18 10.26 -3.23
N LEU A 141 -0.02 9.04 -3.73
CA LEU A 141 -1.08 8.79 -4.71
C LEU A 141 -2.47 8.95 -4.08
N ARG A 142 -2.70 8.41 -2.87
CA ARG A 142 -4.00 8.51 -2.19
C ARG A 142 -4.39 9.92 -1.78
N THR A 143 -3.43 10.71 -1.31
CA THR A 143 -3.64 12.10 -0.89
C THR A 143 -3.52 13.08 -2.06
N ILE A 144 -3.10 12.61 -3.24
CA ILE A 144 -2.83 13.44 -4.41
C ILE A 144 -1.79 14.54 -4.06
N THR A 145 -0.74 14.16 -3.34
CA THR A 145 0.40 15.01 -3.00
C THR A 145 1.68 14.47 -3.63
N PRO A 146 2.71 15.30 -3.91
CA PRO A 146 3.98 14.81 -4.44
C PRO A 146 4.62 13.77 -3.52
N SER A 147 5.33 12.79 -4.09
CA SER A 147 6.19 11.87 -3.32
C SER A 147 7.41 12.58 -2.78
N LEU A 148 7.87 12.18 -1.60
CA LEU A 148 9.05 12.73 -0.94
C LEU A 148 10.35 12.21 -1.55
N GLN A 149 10.39 10.92 -1.90
CA GLN A 149 11.53 10.31 -2.60
C GLN A 149 11.37 10.47 -4.11
N LEU A 150 12.36 11.13 -4.74
CA LEU A 150 12.49 11.16 -6.19
C LEU A 150 13.13 9.87 -6.69
N ASP A 151 12.59 9.31 -7.76
CA ASP A 151 13.10 8.07 -8.35
C ASP A 151 14.49 8.25 -8.98
N SER A 152 14.83 9.48 -9.41
CA SER A 152 16.16 9.83 -9.95
C SER A 152 17.28 9.75 -8.92
N ASP A 153 16.94 9.80 -7.63
CA ASP A 153 17.90 9.90 -6.54
C ASP A 153 18.10 8.54 -5.84
N ILE A 154 17.62 7.46 -6.47
CA ILE A 154 17.71 6.09 -5.96
C ILE A 154 18.82 5.34 -6.70
N ASP A 155 19.86 4.93 -5.99
CA ASP A 155 20.97 4.11 -6.51
C ASP A 155 20.81 2.61 -6.14
N MET A 156 19.62 2.24 -5.67
CA MET A 156 19.33 0.91 -5.14
C MET A 156 18.75 -0.03 -6.19
N ASP A 157 19.25 -1.27 -6.23
CA ASP A 157 18.63 -2.34 -7.02
C ASP A 157 17.30 -2.76 -6.39
N LEU A 158 16.32 -3.08 -7.24
CA LEU A 158 15.06 -3.69 -6.80
C LEU A 158 15.34 -4.98 -5.98
N PRO A 159 14.55 -5.28 -4.93
CA PRO A 159 14.75 -6.46 -4.11
C PRO A 159 14.88 -7.74 -4.95
N SER A 160 15.95 -8.50 -4.74
CA SER A 160 16.30 -9.67 -5.54
C SER A 160 15.93 -10.98 -4.84
N PRO A 161 15.35 -11.97 -5.55
CA PRO A 161 15.08 -13.30 -5.00
C PRO A 161 16.31 -14.04 -4.50
N ALA A 162 17.49 -13.77 -5.07
CA ALA A 162 18.72 -14.46 -4.72
C ALA A 162 19.25 -14.13 -3.31
N ASN A 163 18.73 -13.07 -2.69
CA ASN A 163 19.19 -12.54 -1.41
C ASN A 163 18.13 -12.69 -0.29
N ASP A 164 17.08 -13.50 -0.50
CA ASP A 164 15.94 -13.58 0.41
C ASP A 164 16.08 -14.71 1.45
N ASP A 165 16.34 -14.33 2.70
CA ASP A 165 16.38 -15.22 3.88
C ASP A 165 15.17 -15.02 4.82
N HIS A 166 14.17 -14.20 4.44
CA HIS A 166 13.18 -13.66 5.39
C HIS A 166 11.70 -13.87 5.00
N GLY A 167 11.41 -14.85 4.14
CA GLY A 167 10.03 -15.27 3.86
C GLY A 167 9.25 -14.29 2.97
N SER A 168 9.95 -13.51 2.13
CA SER A 168 9.30 -12.64 1.15
C SER A 168 8.97 -13.38 -0.16
N VAL A 169 9.58 -14.56 -0.37
CA VAL A 169 9.13 -15.58 -1.32
C VAL A 169 7.92 -16.32 -0.75
N LEU A 170 6.81 -16.22 -1.48
CA LEU A 170 5.64 -17.07 -1.29
C LEU A 170 5.80 -18.34 -2.13
N TYR A 171 5.34 -19.45 -1.58
CA TYR A 171 5.22 -20.72 -2.28
C TYR A 171 3.74 -21.06 -2.44
N SER A 172 3.37 -21.62 -3.58
CA SER A 172 2.06 -22.22 -3.77
C SER A 172 1.89 -23.45 -2.86
N ALA A 173 0.65 -23.85 -2.59
CA ALA A 173 0.33 -24.98 -1.73
C ALA A 173 0.96 -26.30 -2.19
N ASP A 174 1.18 -26.47 -3.50
CA ASP A 174 1.86 -27.62 -4.10
C ASP A 174 3.41 -27.49 -4.12
N GLY A 175 3.95 -26.33 -3.73
CA GLY A 175 5.37 -26.02 -3.75
C GLY A 175 5.98 -25.81 -5.13
N LEU A 176 5.20 -25.85 -6.21
CA LEU A 176 5.69 -25.81 -7.59
C LEU A 176 5.92 -24.38 -8.12
N SER A 177 5.27 -23.39 -7.52
CA SER A 177 5.37 -21.99 -7.90
C SER A 177 5.95 -21.16 -6.77
N GLN A 178 6.82 -20.21 -7.13
CA GLN A 178 7.42 -19.24 -6.22
C GLN A 178 7.10 -17.81 -6.67
N PHE A 179 6.90 -16.90 -5.72
CA PHE A 179 6.61 -15.50 -6.02
C PHE A 179 7.25 -14.56 -5.00
N HIS A 180 8.07 -13.63 -5.48
CA HIS A 180 8.78 -12.67 -4.63
C HIS A 180 7.90 -11.44 -4.35
N LEU A 181 7.03 -11.56 -3.35
CA LEU A 181 5.99 -10.58 -3.04
C LEU A 181 6.55 -9.19 -2.78
N PHE A 182 7.64 -9.08 -2.01
CA PHE A 182 8.21 -7.78 -1.65
C PHE A 182 8.70 -7.01 -2.88
N ARG A 183 9.26 -7.71 -3.86
CA ARG A 183 9.68 -7.10 -5.14
C ARG A 183 8.46 -6.62 -5.93
N ALA A 184 7.41 -7.43 -6.00
CA ALA A 184 6.19 -7.06 -6.71
C ALA A 184 5.52 -5.82 -6.10
N LYS A 185 5.54 -5.69 -4.76
CA LYS A 185 5.06 -4.48 -4.06
C LYS A 185 5.89 -3.24 -4.42
N VAL A 186 7.22 -3.34 -4.42
CA VAL A 186 8.08 -2.21 -4.82
C VAL A 186 7.85 -1.81 -6.28
N GLN A 187 7.67 -2.78 -7.19
CA GLN A 187 7.34 -2.49 -8.58
C GLN A 187 5.99 -1.79 -8.72
N LEU A 188 5.00 -2.18 -7.92
CA LEU A 188 3.70 -1.52 -7.91
C LEU A 188 3.81 -0.09 -7.35
N ALA A 189 4.60 0.14 -6.29
CA ALA A 189 4.87 1.48 -5.77
C ALA A 189 5.51 2.41 -6.80
N HIS A 190 6.39 1.88 -7.65
CA HIS A 190 6.91 2.67 -8.78
C HIS A 190 5.80 3.05 -9.77
N LEU A 191 4.83 2.17 -10.02
CA LEU A 191 3.64 2.51 -10.82
C LEU A 191 2.77 3.55 -10.12
N GLU A 192 2.61 3.50 -8.80
CA GLU A 192 1.88 4.53 -8.03
C GLU A 192 2.50 5.92 -8.22
N GLY A 193 3.83 6.02 -8.12
CA GLY A 193 4.55 7.26 -8.39
C GLY A 193 4.36 7.75 -9.83
N ARG A 194 4.46 6.85 -10.82
CA ARG A 194 4.24 7.20 -12.22
C ARG A 194 2.81 7.66 -12.50
N ILE A 195 1.81 7.02 -11.89
CA ILE A 195 0.41 7.45 -11.98
C ILE A 195 0.27 8.86 -11.45
N TYR A 196 0.84 9.16 -10.27
CA TYR A 196 0.84 10.50 -9.71
C TYR A 196 1.46 11.52 -10.68
N ASP A 197 2.69 11.28 -11.14
CA ASP A 197 3.43 12.22 -11.96
C ASP A 197 2.73 12.51 -13.30
N THR A 198 2.20 11.46 -13.94
CA THR A 198 1.62 11.54 -15.29
C THR A 198 0.17 12.01 -15.30
N LEU A 199 -0.60 11.81 -14.23
CA LEU A 199 -2.05 12.09 -14.21
C LEU A 199 -2.49 13.11 -13.16
N PHE A 200 -1.70 13.32 -12.10
CA PHE A 200 -2.12 14.11 -10.93
C PHE A 200 -1.26 15.32 -10.58
N SER A 201 0.02 15.31 -10.97
CA SER A 201 0.94 16.43 -10.78
C SER A 201 0.41 17.77 -11.34
N ASN A 202 0.91 18.89 -10.81
CA ASN A 202 0.55 20.22 -11.32
C ASN A 202 0.91 20.40 -12.81
N ARG A 203 1.91 19.66 -13.29
CA ARG A 203 2.30 19.65 -14.70
C ARG A 203 1.31 18.85 -15.54
N SER A 204 0.91 17.66 -15.11
CA SER A 204 0.00 16.81 -15.87
C SER A 204 -1.41 17.41 -16.02
N ARG A 205 -1.84 18.23 -15.06
CA ARG A 205 -3.10 18.99 -15.14
C ARG A 205 -3.18 19.96 -16.34
N LYS A 206 -2.03 20.31 -16.93
CA LYS A 206 -1.94 21.20 -18.10
C LYS A 206 -1.86 20.47 -19.44
N LEU A 207 -1.91 19.12 -19.42
CA LEU A 207 -1.89 18.32 -20.65
C LEU A 207 -3.14 18.55 -21.48
N SER A 208 -3.01 18.43 -22.81
CA SER A 208 -4.17 18.36 -23.70
C SER A 208 -4.96 17.09 -23.41
N HIS A 209 -6.20 17.04 -23.90
CA HIS A 209 -7.04 15.85 -23.74
C HIS A 209 -6.38 14.63 -24.41
N GLU A 210 -5.81 14.78 -25.59
CA GLU A 210 -5.14 13.72 -26.35
C GLU A 210 -3.91 13.20 -25.60
N ALA A 211 -3.04 14.09 -25.11
CA ALA A 211 -1.85 13.72 -24.35
C ALA A 211 -2.22 13.01 -23.04
N ARG A 212 -3.34 13.40 -22.41
CA ARG A 212 -3.84 12.72 -21.22
C ARG A 212 -4.38 11.32 -21.52
N GLN A 213 -5.12 11.14 -22.61
CA GLN A 213 -5.59 9.81 -23.04
C GLN A 213 -4.42 8.88 -23.37
N GLU A 214 -3.38 9.41 -24.01
CA GLU A 214 -2.15 8.66 -24.27
C GLU A 214 -1.46 8.23 -22.96
N ALA A 215 -1.33 9.14 -22.00
CA ALA A 215 -0.77 8.82 -20.69
C ALA A 215 -1.56 7.71 -19.97
N ILE A 216 -2.90 7.78 -19.99
CA ILE A 216 -3.78 6.74 -19.44
C ILE A 216 -3.51 5.39 -20.12
N ALA A 217 -3.45 5.34 -21.45
CA ALA A 217 -3.19 4.10 -22.19
C ALA A 217 -1.80 3.51 -21.87
N GLN A 218 -0.77 4.36 -21.73
CA GLN A 218 0.57 3.92 -21.35
C GLN A 218 0.61 3.31 -19.94
N ILE A 219 -0.04 3.96 -18.97
CA ILE A 219 -0.17 3.46 -17.60
C ILE A 219 -0.97 2.17 -17.54
N ASP A 220 -2.09 2.07 -18.27
CA ASP A 220 -2.91 0.86 -18.32
C ASP A 220 -2.11 -0.33 -18.85
N GLY A 221 -1.32 -0.13 -19.92
CA GLY A 221 -0.42 -1.16 -20.44
C GLY A 221 0.68 -1.58 -19.46
N LEU A 222 1.16 -0.67 -18.60
CA LEU A 222 2.12 -1.00 -17.54
C LEU A 222 1.49 -1.81 -16.41
N LEU A 223 0.29 -1.42 -15.96
CA LEU A 223 -0.47 -2.15 -14.95
C LEU A 223 -0.83 -3.56 -15.44
N ASP A 224 -1.23 -3.71 -16.70
CA ASP A 224 -1.53 -5.01 -17.31
C ASP A 224 -0.27 -5.91 -17.39
N ARG A 225 0.87 -5.36 -17.82
CA ARG A 225 2.14 -6.11 -17.83
C ARG A 225 2.56 -6.53 -16.42
N TRP A 226 2.44 -5.64 -15.44
CA TRP A 226 2.74 -5.96 -14.06
C TRP A 226 1.83 -7.08 -13.53
N ALA A 227 0.51 -6.99 -13.76
CA ALA A 227 -0.43 -8.02 -13.32
C ALA A 227 -0.14 -9.38 -13.97
N LYS A 228 0.21 -9.40 -15.27
CA LYS A 228 0.60 -10.62 -16.01
C LYS A 228 1.95 -11.21 -15.57
N SER A 229 2.81 -10.41 -14.95
CA SER A 229 4.09 -10.90 -14.40
C SER A 229 3.92 -11.77 -13.15
N ILE A 230 2.74 -11.71 -12.51
CA ILE A 230 2.43 -12.55 -11.34
C ILE A 230 2.15 -13.99 -11.81
N PRO A 231 2.85 -15.01 -11.26
CA PRO A 231 2.65 -16.40 -11.68
C PRO A 231 1.23 -16.88 -11.42
N THR A 232 0.74 -17.81 -12.25
CA THR A 232 -0.66 -18.25 -12.27
C THR A 232 -1.18 -18.69 -10.89
N ALA A 233 -0.39 -19.40 -10.10
CA ALA A 233 -0.79 -19.83 -8.75
C ALA A 233 -1.09 -18.67 -7.79
N PHE A 234 -0.47 -17.51 -8.03
CA PHE A 234 -0.61 -16.30 -7.22
C PHE A 234 -1.55 -15.26 -7.86
N GLN A 235 -2.18 -15.58 -8.99
CA GLN A 235 -3.17 -14.70 -9.60
C GLN A 235 -4.44 -14.62 -8.75
N LEU A 236 -5.10 -13.46 -8.76
CA LEU A 236 -6.28 -13.17 -7.93
C LEU A 236 -7.35 -14.27 -7.93
N LYS A 237 -7.60 -14.92 -9.09
CA LYS A 237 -8.60 -16.00 -9.21
C LYS A 237 -8.19 -17.30 -8.54
N ASN A 238 -6.90 -17.50 -8.31
CA ASN A 238 -6.30 -18.76 -7.88
C ASN A 238 -5.78 -18.71 -6.43
N ILE A 239 -5.53 -17.52 -5.87
CA ILE A 239 -4.87 -17.38 -4.56
C ILE A 239 -5.62 -18.06 -3.41
N SER A 240 -6.96 -18.04 -3.38
CA SER A 240 -7.75 -18.67 -2.31
C SER A 240 -7.54 -20.18 -2.23
N GLY A 241 -7.27 -20.85 -3.36
CA GLY A 241 -7.01 -22.29 -3.41
C GLY A 241 -5.53 -22.67 -3.30
N ASN A 242 -4.61 -21.70 -3.44
CA ASN A 242 -3.17 -21.97 -3.55
C ASN A 242 -2.35 -21.39 -2.39
N LEU A 243 -2.93 -20.62 -1.47
CA LEU A 243 -2.21 -19.96 -0.38
C LEU A 243 -2.81 -20.26 1.00
N LEU A 244 -1.95 -20.29 2.00
CA LEU A 244 -2.35 -20.30 3.41
C LEU A 244 -2.84 -18.90 3.83
N LYS A 245 -3.59 -18.83 4.95
CA LYS A 245 -4.22 -17.58 5.44
C LYS A 245 -3.24 -16.40 5.58
N GLY A 246 -2.04 -16.62 6.12
CA GLY A 246 -1.02 -15.57 6.30
C GLY A 246 -0.59 -14.91 4.98
N PRO A 247 0.00 -15.67 4.04
CA PRO A 247 0.31 -15.18 2.69
C PRO A 247 -0.88 -14.56 1.94
N LEU A 248 -2.09 -15.12 2.13
CA LEU A 248 -3.31 -14.65 1.48
C LEU A 248 -3.62 -13.18 1.84
N VAL A 249 -3.52 -12.79 3.13
CA VAL A 249 -3.73 -11.41 3.57
C VAL A 249 -2.80 -10.45 2.82
N HIS A 250 -1.52 -10.81 2.67
CA HIS A 250 -0.56 -9.95 1.98
C HIS A 250 -0.82 -9.84 0.47
N MET A 251 -1.34 -10.89 -0.16
CA MET A 251 -1.77 -10.86 -1.57
C MET A 251 -3.04 -10.03 -1.75
N THR A 252 -3.97 -10.08 -0.80
CA THR A 252 -5.17 -9.23 -0.82
C THR A 252 -4.78 -7.76 -0.78
N VAL A 253 -3.85 -7.37 0.10
CA VAL A 253 -3.33 -5.99 0.15
C VAL A 253 -2.67 -5.60 -1.18
N LEU A 254 -1.87 -6.50 -1.78
CA LEU A 254 -1.25 -6.26 -3.09
C LEU A 254 -2.28 -5.96 -4.18
N TYR A 255 -3.32 -6.79 -4.28
CA TYR A 255 -4.38 -6.61 -5.27
C TYR A 255 -5.29 -5.41 -4.98
N GLN A 256 -5.45 -5.04 -3.72
CA GLN A 256 -6.13 -3.80 -3.32
C GLN A 256 -5.34 -2.55 -3.77
N THR A 257 -4.03 -2.55 -3.63
CA THR A 257 -3.19 -1.45 -4.19
C THR A 257 -3.28 -1.43 -5.71
N TYR A 258 -3.29 -2.59 -6.38
CA TYR A 258 -3.45 -2.66 -7.84
C TYR A 258 -4.79 -2.10 -8.31
N ILE A 259 -5.91 -2.45 -7.66
CA ILE A 259 -7.23 -1.94 -8.05
C ILE A 259 -7.37 -0.45 -7.74
N MET A 260 -6.72 0.05 -6.70
CA MET A 260 -6.59 1.48 -6.42
C MET A 260 -5.86 2.19 -7.56
N CYS A 261 -4.71 1.68 -8.00
CA CYS A 261 -3.96 2.21 -9.15
C CYS A 261 -4.83 2.26 -10.41
N PHE A 262 -5.55 1.17 -10.69
CA PHE A 262 -6.45 1.07 -11.84
C PHE A 262 -7.59 2.08 -11.77
N THR A 263 -8.25 2.19 -10.61
CA THR A 263 -9.34 3.15 -10.34
C THR A 263 -8.87 4.60 -10.48
N MET A 264 -7.68 4.91 -9.96
CA MET A 264 -7.06 6.24 -10.05
C MET A 264 -6.71 6.60 -11.49
N THR A 265 -6.14 5.66 -12.25
CA THR A 265 -5.78 5.85 -13.67
C THR A 265 -6.99 6.21 -14.52
N HIS A 266 -8.11 5.53 -14.30
CA HIS A 266 -9.34 5.70 -15.10
C HIS A 266 -10.34 6.70 -14.51
N GLY A 267 -10.02 7.34 -13.38
CA GLY A 267 -10.88 8.36 -12.76
C GLY A 267 -12.21 7.82 -12.22
N LEU A 268 -12.30 6.52 -11.91
CA LEU A 268 -13.54 5.85 -11.48
C LEU A 268 -14.00 6.27 -10.06
N TYR A 269 -13.13 6.93 -9.30
CA TYR A 269 -13.41 7.43 -7.94
C TYR A 269 -14.12 8.80 -7.93
N ALA A 270 -14.19 9.51 -9.06
CA ALA A 270 -14.67 10.88 -9.08
C ALA A 270 -16.21 10.95 -9.08
N HIS A 271 -16.81 11.44 -7.99
CA HIS A 271 -18.26 11.66 -7.87
C HIS A 271 -18.87 12.56 -8.96
N ASN A 272 -18.05 13.40 -9.60
CA ASN A 272 -18.45 14.31 -10.68
C ASN A 272 -18.06 13.81 -12.08
N SER A 273 -17.70 12.53 -12.21
CA SER A 273 -17.29 11.96 -13.50
C SER A 273 -18.43 12.02 -14.53
N PRO A 274 -18.11 12.21 -15.82
CA PRO A 274 -19.11 12.25 -16.89
C PRO A 274 -20.01 11.01 -16.93
N TRP A 275 -19.45 9.84 -16.61
CA TRP A 275 -20.21 8.58 -16.59
C TRP A 275 -21.20 8.51 -15.41
N LEU A 276 -20.85 9.01 -14.22
CA LEU A 276 -21.81 9.10 -13.10
C LEU A 276 -22.94 10.09 -13.41
N LYS A 277 -22.63 11.20 -14.08
CA LYS A 277 -23.65 12.15 -14.53
C LYS A 277 -24.58 11.52 -15.58
N ALA A 278 -24.03 10.74 -16.51
CA ALA A 278 -24.82 10.00 -17.50
C ALA A 278 -25.75 8.96 -16.84
N LEU A 279 -25.26 8.23 -15.83
CA LEU A 279 -26.08 7.30 -15.04
C LEU A 279 -27.16 8.00 -14.20
N GLY A 280 -26.86 9.17 -13.63
CA GLY A 280 -27.84 9.98 -12.89
C GLY A 280 -29.00 10.44 -13.76
N GLY A 281 -28.73 10.79 -15.03
CA GLY A 281 -29.76 11.14 -16.02
C GLY A 281 -30.66 9.94 -16.40
N LEU A 282 -30.06 8.75 -16.55
CA LEU A 282 -30.81 7.51 -16.81
C LEU A 282 -31.79 7.18 -15.70
N GLY A 283 -31.41 7.36 -14.42
CA GLY A 283 -32.30 7.14 -13.29
C GLY A 283 -33.53 8.05 -13.32
N SER A 284 -33.37 9.33 -13.66
CA SER A 284 -34.48 10.28 -13.77
C SER A 284 -35.41 10.00 -14.96
N ASP A 285 -34.85 9.58 -16.10
CA ASP A 285 -35.63 9.27 -17.30
C ASP A 285 -36.33 7.90 -17.19
N LEU A 286 -35.68 6.89 -16.60
CA LEU A 286 -36.29 5.60 -16.28
C LEU A 286 -37.45 5.77 -15.31
N LEU A 287 -37.32 6.57 -14.25
CA LEU A 287 -38.42 6.82 -13.29
C LEU A 287 -39.61 7.55 -13.93
N ARG A 288 -39.38 8.36 -14.96
CA ARG A 288 -40.45 9.08 -15.69
C ARG A 288 -41.14 8.24 -16.76
N THR A 289 -40.44 7.26 -17.32
CA THR A 289 -40.91 6.43 -18.44
C THR A 289 -41.19 4.99 -18.04
N PHE A 290 -41.04 4.64 -16.75
CA PHE A 290 -41.23 3.29 -16.24
C PHE A 290 -42.65 2.79 -16.52
N ASN A 291 -42.78 1.94 -17.53
CA ASN A 291 -43.98 1.19 -17.84
C ASN A 291 -43.69 -0.30 -17.58
N PRO A 292 -44.33 -0.94 -16.57
CA PRO A 292 -44.04 -2.32 -16.18
C PRO A 292 -44.43 -3.37 -17.25
N GLN A 293 -45.00 -2.95 -18.38
CA GLN A 293 -45.37 -3.81 -19.51
C GLN A 293 -44.43 -3.66 -20.72
N HIS A 294 -43.39 -2.83 -20.63
CA HIS A 294 -42.48 -2.59 -21.74
C HIS A 294 -41.13 -3.28 -21.51
N ASP A 295 -40.67 -4.09 -22.46
CA ASP A 295 -39.35 -4.76 -22.48
C ASP A 295 -38.16 -3.77 -22.60
N ALA A 296 -38.34 -2.50 -22.22
CA ALA A 296 -37.36 -1.43 -22.34
C ALA A 296 -36.10 -1.64 -21.46
N CYS A 297 -36.10 -2.61 -20.56
CA CYS A 297 -34.89 -3.02 -19.82
C CYS A 297 -33.93 -3.91 -20.64
N MET A 298 -34.29 -4.31 -21.87
CA MET A 298 -33.49 -5.22 -22.71
C MET A 298 -32.83 -4.55 -23.93
N ASP A 299 -33.13 -3.28 -24.21
CA ASP A 299 -32.47 -2.55 -25.29
C ASP A 299 -31.07 -2.07 -24.86
N GLY A 300 -30.10 -2.99 -24.96
CA GLY A 300 -28.67 -2.79 -24.69
C GLY A 300 -27.94 -1.86 -25.65
N GLY A 301 -28.51 -0.69 -25.94
CA GLY A 301 -27.91 0.33 -26.80
C GLY A 301 -26.98 1.25 -26.02
N THR A 302 -25.69 0.91 -25.98
CA THR A 302 -24.56 1.66 -25.39
C THR A 302 -24.39 1.55 -23.87
N SER A 303 -23.33 0.87 -23.43
CA SER A 303 -22.89 0.89 -22.04
C SER A 303 -22.57 2.33 -21.62
N SER A 304 -23.37 2.88 -20.71
CA SER A 304 -23.13 4.20 -20.11
C SER A 304 -21.98 4.18 -19.08
N THR A 305 -21.44 2.99 -18.81
CA THR A 305 -20.28 2.80 -17.94
C THR A 305 -18.98 2.83 -18.74
N PRO A 306 -17.86 3.33 -18.17
CA PRO A 306 -16.56 3.29 -18.81
C PRO A 306 -16.19 1.85 -19.21
N VAL A 307 -15.47 1.66 -20.31
CA VAL A 307 -15.05 0.33 -20.82
C VAL A 307 -14.37 -0.52 -19.74
N VAL A 308 -13.67 0.14 -18.82
CA VAL A 308 -12.93 -0.49 -17.72
C VAL A 308 -13.77 -0.82 -16.48
N TRP A 309 -15.03 -0.40 -16.45
CA TRP A 309 -15.92 -0.56 -15.31
C TRP A 309 -16.14 -2.03 -14.94
N GLU A 310 -16.44 -2.86 -15.94
CA GLU A 310 -16.68 -4.30 -15.73
C GLU A 310 -15.45 -4.99 -15.13
N LYS A 311 -14.26 -4.69 -15.66
CA LYS A 311 -12.99 -5.20 -15.13
C LYS A 311 -12.79 -4.76 -13.68
N CYS A 312 -13.06 -3.50 -13.35
CA CYS A 312 -12.98 -3.00 -11.98
C CYS A 312 -13.95 -3.73 -11.05
N VAL A 313 -15.23 -3.84 -11.42
CA VAL A 313 -16.25 -4.51 -10.61
C VAL A 313 -15.93 -6.00 -10.42
N SER A 314 -15.53 -6.70 -11.48
CA SER A 314 -15.12 -8.11 -11.38
C SER A 314 -13.93 -8.28 -10.45
N THR A 315 -12.89 -7.45 -10.60
CA THR A 315 -11.70 -7.52 -9.75
C THR A 315 -12.04 -7.21 -8.30
N SER A 316 -12.87 -6.20 -8.03
CA SER A 316 -13.35 -5.90 -6.67
C SER A 316 -14.11 -7.07 -6.05
N ARG A 317 -14.99 -7.73 -6.81
CA ARG A 317 -15.75 -8.90 -6.35
C ARG A 317 -14.83 -10.08 -6.06
N ASP A 318 -13.84 -10.33 -6.91
CA ASP A 318 -12.85 -11.39 -6.69
C ASP A 318 -12.07 -11.14 -5.40
N ILE A 319 -11.68 -9.88 -5.12
CA ILE A 319 -11.05 -9.49 -3.85
C ILE A 319 -11.98 -9.71 -2.66
N LEU A 320 -13.25 -9.28 -2.76
CA LEU A 320 -14.24 -9.47 -1.68
C LEU A 320 -14.51 -10.95 -1.39
N ASN A 321 -14.53 -11.79 -2.42
CA ASN A 321 -14.68 -13.24 -2.29
C ASN A 321 -13.51 -13.87 -1.53
N ILE A 322 -12.32 -13.28 -1.50
CA ILE A 322 -11.23 -13.81 -0.67
C ILE A 322 -11.60 -13.74 0.82
N PHE A 323 -12.25 -12.66 1.24
CA PHE A 323 -12.65 -12.46 2.63
C PHE A 323 -13.77 -13.41 3.07
N SER A 324 -14.56 -13.97 2.15
CA SER A 324 -15.56 -14.99 2.50
C SER A 324 -14.96 -16.39 2.75
N TYR A 325 -13.69 -16.60 2.43
CA TYR A 325 -12.95 -17.83 2.74
C TYR A 325 -12.10 -17.74 4.02
N GLN A 326 -12.09 -16.59 4.71
CA GLN A 326 -11.32 -16.39 5.95
C GLN A 326 -12.07 -16.88 7.19
#